data_AF-A0A945YXI0-F1
#
_entry.id   AF-A0A945YXI0-F1
#
_cell.length_a   1.000
_cell.length_b   1.000
_cell.length_c   1.000
_cell.angle_alpha   90.00
_cell.angle_beta   90.00
_cell.angle_gamma   90.00
#
_symmetry.space_group_name_H-M   'P 1'
#
loop_
_entity.id
_entity.type
_entity.pdbx_description
1 polymer ?
#
loop_
_entity_poly.entity_id
_entity_poly.type
_entity_poly.pdbx_seq_one_letter_code
_entity_poly.pdbx_strand_id
1 'polypeptide(L)' 'SDLIKIKSDMKQKLRGVKEIHQRAFTDGVAVLEIKARGDAQVIAEGLVVQKMADKDIDVKDITQNKIQAIVMKPVNN' A
#
# COMPACT_ATOMS: atom_id res chain seq x y z
N SER A 1 1.11 -12.39 9.50
CA SER A 1 1.98 -11.94 8.38
C SER A 1 1.85 -10.44 8.24
N ASP A 2 2.97 -9.73 8.07
CA ASP A 2 3.01 -8.27 7.88
C ASP A 2 2.16 -7.83 6.67
N LEU A 3 2.13 -8.63 5.60
CA LEU A 3 1.30 -8.37 4.43
C LEU A 3 -0.21 -8.37 4.73
N ILE A 4 -0.68 -9.22 5.65
CA ILE A 4 -2.10 -9.25 6.05
C ILE A 4 -2.46 -7.97 6.82
N LYS A 5 -1.57 -7.52 7.72
CA LYS A 5 -1.76 -6.28 8.48
C LYS A 5 -1.76 -5.07 7.55
N ILE A 6 -0.83 -4.99 6.61
CA ILE A 6 -0.79 -3.92 5.59
C ILE A 6 -2.09 -3.90 4.78
N LYS A 7 -2.58 -5.04 4.28
CA LYS A 7 -3.86 -5.09 3.55
C LYS A 7 -5.03 -4.60 4.40
N SER A 8 -5.08 -4.97 5.68
CA SER A 8 -6.10 -4.50 6.62
C SER A 8 -6.03 -2.99 6.83
N ASP A 9 -4.82 -2.48 7.09
CA ASP A 9 -4.55 -1.06 7.29
C ASP A 9 -4.91 -0.25 6.04
N MET A 10 -4.53 -0.70 4.84
CA MET A 10 -4.91 -0.06 3.59
C MET A 10 -6.43 0.06 3.46
N LYS A 11 -7.17 -1.00 3.79
CA LYS A 11 -8.64 -1.00 3.69
C LYS A 11 -9.31 -0.09 4.73
N GLN A 12 -8.73 0.02 5.93
CA GLN A 12 -9.30 0.82 7.03
C GLN A 12 -8.91 2.29 6.96
N LYS A 13 -7.68 2.57 6.51
CA LYS A 13 -7.03 3.87 6.65
C LYS A 13 -6.98 4.65 5.34
N LEU A 14 -6.97 3.98 4.18
CA LEU A 14 -7.03 4.66 2.89
C LEU A 14 -8.48 4.87 2.46
N ARG A 15 -8.87 6.13 2.36
CA ARG A 15 -10.19 6.50 1.88
C ARG A 15 -10.37 6.02 0.43
N GLY A 16 -11.53 5.43 0.15
CA GLY A 16 -11.90 5.04 -1.21
C GLY A 16 -11.48 3.62 -1.60
N VAL A 17 -10.60 2.95 -0.85
CA VAL A 17 -10.28 1.53 -1.08
C VAL A 17 -11.48 0.65 -0.73
N LYS A 18 -11.94 -0.15 -1.69
CA LYS A 18 -13.08 -1.07 -1.53
C LYS A 18 -12.61 -2.51 -1.33
N GLU A 19 -11.74 -2.96 -2.22
CA GLU A 19 -11.27 -4.33 -2.27
C GLU A 19 -9.76 -4.35 -2.55
N ILE A 20 -9.08 -5.36 -2.00
CA ILE A 20 -7.66 -5.62 -2.24
C ILE A 20 -7.53 -7.10 -2.50
N HIS A 21 -7.03 -7.46 -3.69
CA HIS A 21 -6.79 -8.82 -4.12
C HIS A 21 -5.29 -9.04 -4.29
N GLN A 22 -4.75 -10.10 -3.70
CA GLN A 22 -3.35 -10.47 -3.90
C GLN A 22 -3.25 -11.35 -5.14
N ARG A 23 -2.54 -10.86 -6.17
CA ARG A 23 -2.39 -11.56 -7.47
C ARG A 23 -1.18 -12.47 -7.48
N ALA A 24 -0.09 -12.05 -6.84
CA ALA A 24 1.14 -12.83 -6.73
C ALA A 24 1.91 -12.48 -5.44
N PHE A 25 2.73 -13.44 -4.99
CA PHE A 25 3.75 -13.21 -3.96
C PHE A 25 4.97 -14.07 -4.29
N THR A 26 6.02 -13.43 -4.78
CA THR A 26 7.25 -14.10 -5.23
C THR A 26 8.44 -13.25 -4.81
N ASP A 27 9.49 -13.88 -4.30
CA ASP A 27 10.75 -13.22 -3.94
C ASP A 27 10.58 -11.99 -3.03
N GLY A 28 9.65 -12.08 -2.07
CA GLY A 28 9.36 -11.01 -1.12
C GLY A 28 8.53 -9.84 -1.68
N VAL A 29 8.10 -9.90 -2.95
CA VAL A 29 7.28 -8.87 -3.60
C VAL A 29 5.82 -9.34 -3.67
N ALA A 30 4.91 -8.55 -3.09
CA ALA A 30 3.47 -8.76 -3.19
C ALA A 30 2.90 -7.89 -4.32
N VAL A 31 2.18 -8.50 -5.26
CA VAL A 31 1.39 -7.77 -6.26
C VAL A 31 -0.06 -7.70 -5.79
N LEU A 32 -0.52 -6.48 -5.50
CA LEU A 32 -1.88 -6.22 -5.04
C LEU A 32 -2.67 -5.49 -6.13
N GLU A 33 -3.84 -6.04 -6.46
CA GLU A 33 -4.86 -5.36 -7.23
C GLU A 33 -5.80 -4.66 -6.27
N ILE A 34 -5.95 -3.34 -6.43
CA ILE A 34 -6.74 -2.51 -5.53
C ILE A 34 -7.89 -1.91 -6.30
N LYS A 35 -9.11 -2.19 -5.86
CA LYS A 35 -10.31 -1.52 -6.37
C LYS A 35 -10.61 -0.34 -5.47
N ALA A 36 -10.44 0.87 -6.00
CA ALA A 36 -10.66 2.10 -5.25
C ALA A 36 -11.63 3.07 -5.97
N ARG A 37 -12.21 3.99 -5.20
CA ARG A 37 -12.86 5.21 -5.69
C ARG A 37 -11.83 6.33 -5.66
N GLY A 38 -11.35 6.76 -6.82
CA GLY A 38 -10.27 7.74 -6.97
C GLY A 38 -9.22 7.25 -7.96
N ASP A 39 -8.23 8.09 -8.24
CA ASP A 39 -7.08 7.74 -9.07
C ASP A 39 -5.93 7.17 -8.22
N ALA A 40 -4.87 6.73 -8.89
CA ALA A 40 -3.69 6.18 -8.24
C ALA A 40 -2.93 7.21 -7.37
N GLN A 41 -3.04 8.51 -7.69
CA GLN A 41 -2.34 9.55 -6.96
C GLN A 41 -2.89 9.73 -5.56
N VAL A 42 -4.23 9.83 -5.42
CA VAL A 42 -4.87 9.95 -4.10
C VAL A 42 -4.56 8.75 -3.20
N ILE A 43 -4.48 7.55 -3.79
CA ILE A 43 -4.12 6.33 -3.06
C ILE A 43 -2.66 6.36 -2.63
N ALA A 44 -1.75 6.80 -3.50
CA ALA A 44 -0.34 6.93 -3.18
C ALA A 44 -0.07 7.96 -2.08
N GLU A 45 -0.71 9.12 -2.13
CA GLU A 45 -0.63 10.14 -1.07
C GLU A 45 -1.09 9.55 0.28
N GLY A 46 -2.21 8.83 0.28
CA GLY A 46 -2.69 8.15 1.49
C GLY A 46 -1.72 7.10 2.03
N LEU A 47 -1.03 6.36 1.15
CA LEU A 47 -0.03 5.37 1.54
C LEU A 47 1.17 5.99 2.25
N VAL A 48 1.61 7.18 1.82
CA VAL A 48 2.74 7.90 2.43
C VAL A 48 2.35 8.52 3.76
N VAL A 49 1.13 9.07 3.88
CA VAL A 49 0.66 9.77 5.09
C VAL A 49 0.34 8.79 6.22
N GLN A 50 -0.07 7.57 5.90
CA GLN A 50 -0.50 6.57 6.89
C GLN A 50 0.68 5.71 7.35
N LYS A 51 0.97 5.73 8.65
CA LYS A 51 1.81 4.68 9.27
C LYS A 51 1.06 3.34 9.18
N MET A 52 1.55 2.44 8.34
CA MET A 52 0.94 1.13 8.11
C MET A 52 1.63 0.08 8.98
N ALA A 53 0.96 -0.40 10.01
CA ALA A 53 1.45 -1.46 10.90
C ALA A 53 2.88 -1.24 11.43
N ASP A 54 3.21 0.00 11.85
CA ASP A 54 4.57 0.38 12.27
C ASP A 54 5.61 0.08 11.19
N LYS A 55 5.26 0.33 9.92
CA LYS A 55 6.13 0.32 8.75
C LYS A 55 6.00 1.64 8.04
N ASP A 56 7.11 2.10 7.50
CA ASP A 56 7.12 3.21 6.55
C ASP A 56 6.94 2.64 5.14
N ILE A 57 6.09 3.30 4.35
CA ILE A 57 5.89 2.98 2.94
C ILE A 57 6.55 4.06 2.11
N ASP A 58 7.54 3.65 1.32
CA ASP A 58 8.26 4.54 0.41
C ASP A 58 7.78 4.28 -1.01
N VAL A 59 7.02 5.23 -1.55
CA VAL A 59 6.47 5.18 -2.92
C VAL A 59 7.57 5.59 -3.90
N LYS A 60 7.95 4.67 -4.78
CA LYS A 60 9.04 4.84 -5.75
C LYS A 60 8.57 5.37 -7.09
N ASP A 61 7.38 4.96 -7.52
CA ASP A 61 6.84 5.35 -8.81
C ASP A 61 5.30 5.28 -8.80
N ILE A 62 4.68 6.20 -9.54
CA ILE A 62 3.23 6.29 -9.71
C ILE A 62 2.94 6.53 -11.19
N THR A 63 2.15 5.64 -11.77
CA THR A 63 1.50 5.85 -13.07
C THR A 63 -0.01 5.89 -12.89
N GLN A 64 -0.76 6.10 -13.97
CA GLN A 64 -2.22 6.22 -13.92
C GLN A 64 -2.92 5.03 -13.22
N ASN A 65 -2.36 3.82 -13.29
CA ASN A 65 -2.98 2.60 -12.77
C ASN A 65 -2.04 1.72 -11.93
N LYS A 66 -0.86 2.22 -11.56
CA LYS A 66 0.15 1.43 -10.83
C LYS A 66 0.90 2.30 -9.84
N ILE A 67 1.07 1.77 -8.63
CA ILE A 67 1.93 2.33 -7.59
C ILE A 67 3.02 1.29 -7.30
N GLN A 68 4.27 1.72 -7.31
CA GLN A 68 5.39 0.91 -6.84
C GLN A 68 5.85 1.46 -5.49
N ALA A 69 5.93 0.59 -4.48
CA ALA A 69 6.34 0.99 -3.15
C ALA A 69 7.16 -0.10 -2.46
N ILE A 70 8.00 0.32 -1.51
CA ILE A 70 8.80 -0.56 -0.65
C ILE A 70 8.33 -0.38 0.78
N VAL A 71 8.17 -1.51 1.47
CA VAL A 71 7.84 -1.53 2.90
C VAL A 71 9.14 -1.55 3.69
N MET A 72 9.34 -0.55 4.54
CA MET A 72 10.53 -0.39 5.36
C MET A 72 10.18 -0.52 6.84
N LYS A 73 11.15 -0.92 7.65
CA LYS A 73 11.03 -0.75 9.10
C LYS A 73 11.14 0.74 9.43
N PRO A 74 10.35 1.26 10.36
CA PRO A 74 10.39 2.67 10.73
C PRO A 74 11.76 2.96 11.33
N VAL A 75 12.35 4.08 10.92
CA VAL A 75 13.59 4.56 11.50
C VAL A 75 13.22 5.26 12.81
N ASN A 76 13.28 4.52 13.91
CA ASN A 76 13.19 5.12 15.24
C ASN A 76 14.52 5.84 15.52
N ASN A 77 14.51 7.18 15.48
CA ASN A 77 15.54 8.01 16.11
C ASN A 77 15.33 8.07 17.62
#